data_AF-A0A4Y8H0Y7-F1
#
_entry.id   AF-A0A4Y8H0Y7-F1
#
_cell.length_a   1.000
_cell.length_b   1.000
_cell.length_c   1.000
_cell.angle_alpha   90.00
_cell.angle_beta   90.00
_cell.angle_gamma   90.00
#
_symmetry.space_group_name_H-M   'P 1'
#
loop_
_entity.id
_entity.type
_entity.pdbx_description
1 polymer ?
#
loop_
_entity_poly.entity_id
_entity_poly.type
_entity_poly.pdbx_seq_one_letter_code
_entity_poly.pdbx_strand_id
1 'polypeptide(L)'
;MFPLNDLSLKTQSVQLNKVTSNTESTIKQHELVSDDAIINELSSELVSCLGNGKFTPISEDSKLLNMLSEFKLLREQCFRWGNYTLLFENYGAYDKTGSITIEKSQREGTLPIRHKLEFISTNIAELLDKLTKITDARLCKGFSDWASSVKEGASNDLKENVDRALVRMFKCVKLHSNELNLSSLSLGSVPPLPEWIEMLNLIENELDSIQVPESCKELELDFNNLTEFPQVPDGITLISVNNNLISHIDSFPPKIKEIFIRHNKLSEIPAIPDTTEVFDCGCNKIQEIRYFPKNLEKALIEYNNIEVVPAIHSKLKLLFIECNPIKEAFLMPWTLTDITYEISQRKYIVTNPADYDKYSYMVKRIVIDGEN
;
A
#
# COMPACT_ATOMS: atom_id res chain seq x y z
N MET A 1 -10.58 -50.50 73.95
CA MET A 1 -9.52 -50.57 72.94
C MET A 1 -9.05 -49.16 72.63
N PHE A 2 -7.97 -48.74 73.28
CA PHE A 2 -7.02 -47.70 72.83
C PHE A 2 -5.73 -48.46 72.44
N PRO A 3 -4.85 -47.95 71.54
CA PRO A 3 -3.99 -46.77 71.77
C PRO A 3 -4.11 -45.71 70.66
N LEU A 4 -4.02 -44.39 70.90
CA LEU A 4 -2.98 -43.50 71.48
C LEU A 4 -2.05 -42.86 70.42
N ASN A 5 -2.03 -41.52 70.47
CA ASN A 5 -0.99 -40.54 70.15
C ASN A 5 0.41 -41.08 69.80
N ASP A 6 1.11 -40.42 68.84
CA ASP A 6 2.20 -39.52 69.22
C ASP A 6 2.67 -38.57 68.09
N LEU A 7 3.07 -37.38 68.51
CA LEU A 7 3.75 -36.37 67.71
C LEU A 7 5.27 -36.60 67.77
N SER A 8 5.96 -36.19 66.69
CA SER A 8 7.38 -35.80 66.62
C SER A 8 8.43 -36.87 66.29
N LEU A 9 9.09 -36.68 65.14
CA LEU A 9 10.51 -36.31 65.08
C LEU A 9 10.83 -35.66 63.73
N LYS A 10 11.31 -34.41 63.81
CA LYS A 10 11.94 -33.66 62.72
C LYS A 10 13.17 -34.41 62.20
N THR A 11 13.43 -34.34 60.90
CA THR A 11 14.72 -33.89 60.34
C THR A 11 14.59 -33.58 58.85
N GLN A 12 15.14 -32.42 58.48
CA GLN A 12 15.15 -31.82 57.14
C GLN A 12 16.01 -32.63 56.15
N SER A 13 15.62 -32.67 54.87
CA SER A 13 16.21 -31.78 53.85
C SER A 13 15.75 -32.14 52.43
N VAL A 14 15.28 -31.09 51.72
CA VAL A 14 15.61 -30.74 50.34
C VAL A 14 15.33 -31.79 49.25
N GLN A 15 14.27 -31.59 48.45
CA GLN A 15 14.35 -30.82 47.19
C GLN A 15 12.95 -30.68 46.56
N LEU A 16 12.63 -29.49 46.06
CA LEU A 16 11.39 -29.16 45.35
C LEU A 16 11.16 -30.11 44.16
N ASN A 17 10.12 -30.92 44.22
CA ASN A 17 9.38 -31.33 43.04
C ASN A 17 8.03 -30.63 43.08
N LYS A 18 7.91 -29.62 42.21
CA LYS A 18 6.74 -28.76 42.03
C LYS A 18 5.62 -29.61 41.44
N VAL A 19 4.78 -30.18 42.32
CA VAL A 19 3.53 -30.82 41.94
C VAL A 19 2.51 -29.74 41.62
N THR A 20 2.05 -29.80 40.37
CA THR A 20 0.90 -29.14 39.77
C THR A 20 -0.41 -29.37 40.54
N SER A 21 -1.18 -28.30 40.78
CA SER A 21 -2.65 -28.27 40.82
C SER A 21 -3.10 -26.84 41.19
N ASN A 22 -3.67 -26.03 40.29
CA ASN A 22 -5.11 -25.75 40.08
C ASN A 22 -5.15 -24.23 39.80
N THR A 23 -5.83 -23.58 38.87
CA THR A 23 -7.08 -23.77 38.11
C THR A 23 -7.07 -22.69 37.01
N GLU A 24 -7.66 -22.96 35.82
CA GLU A 24 -7.98 -21.98 34.75
C GLU A 24 -6.82 -21.18 34.10
N SER A 25 -6.09 -21.79 33.16
CA SER A 25 -5.71 -21.12 31.90
C SER A 25 -5.36 -22.18 30.86
N THR A 26 -6.05 -22.17 29.73
CA THR A 26 -5.80 -23.11 28.62
C THR A 26 -4.64 -22.58 27.78
N ILE A 27 -3.44 -22.45 28.36
CA ILE A 27 -2.22 -22.15 27.59
C ILE A 27 -1.72 -23.47 27.02
N LYS A 28 -2.09 -23.79 25.76
CA LYS A 28 -1.38 -24.79 24.98
C LYS A 28 -0.18 -24.10 24.32
N GLN A 29 0.96 -24.07 25.02
CA GLN A 29 2.24 -23.73 24.42
C GLN A 29 2.59 -24.82 23.39
N HIS A 30 2.17 -24.65 22.14
CA HIS A 30 2.75 -25.39 21.02
C HIS A 30 3.59 -24.43 20.18
N GLU A 31 4.87 -24.83 20.05
CA GLU A 31 5.97 -24.24 19.28
C GLU A 31 6.92 -23.27 20.02
N LEU A 32 8.19 -23.71 20.03
CA LEU A 32 9.46 -23.13 20.47
C LEU A 32 9.46 -21.72 21.10
N VAL A 33 10.05 -21.64 22.29
CA VAL A 33 10.59 -20.39 22.84
C VAL A 33 11.56 -19.82 21.82
N SER A 34 11.30 -18.61 21.33
CA SER A 34 12.17 -17.93 20.38
C SER A 34 13.47 -17.52 21.09
N ASP A 35 14.64 -17.58 20.45
CA ASP A 35 15.86 -16.96 21.01
C ASP A 35 15.83 -15.41 20.91
N ASP A 36 14.80 -14.84 20.26
CA ASP A 36 14.63 -13.41 20.11
C ASP A 36 14.07 -12.77 21.40
N ALA A 37 14.91 -11.95 22.05
CA ALA A 37 14.57 -11.31 23.31
C ALA A 37 13.29 -10.46 23.24
N ILE A 38 13.06 -9.77 22.12
CA ILE A 38 11.86 -8.93 21.93
C ILE A 38 10.61 -9.79 21.82
N ILE A 39 10.67 -10.89 21.05
CA ILE A 39 9.54 -11.83 20.96
C ILE A 39 9.20 -12.39 22.34
N ASN A 40 10.18 -12.84 23.11
CA ASN A 40 9.94 -13.40 24.43
C ASN A 40 9.33 -12.40 25.42
N GLU A 41 9.78 -11.15 25.36
CA GLU A 41 9.27 -10.06 26.19
C GLU A 41 7.82 -9.72 25.82
N LEU A 42 7.53 -9.49 24.53
CA LEU A 42 6.16 -9.28 24.06
C LEU A 42 5.25 -10.46 24.38
N SER A 43 5.72 -11.70 24.22
CA SER A 43 4.98 -12.89 24.61
C SER A 43 4.63 -12.88 26.09
N SER A 44 5.60 -12.53 26.94
CA SER A 44 5.42 -12.47 28.39
C SER A 44 4.39 -11.40 28.78
N GLU A 45 4.44 -10.23 28.14
CA GLU A 45 3.46 -9.16 28.35
C GLU A 45 2.07 -9.56 27.87
N LEU A 46 1.93 -10.18 26.69
CA LEU A 46 0.65 -10.68 26.19
C LEU A 46 0.06 -11.74 27.14
N VAL A 47 0.87 -12.67 27.63
CA VAL A 47 0.44 -13.67 28.63
C VAL A 47 0.02 -13.00 29.94
N SER A 48 0.76 -11.99 30.41
CA SER A 48 0.36 -11.22 31.59
C SER A 48 -0.98 -10.51 31.38
N CYS A 49 -1.21 -9.93 30.19
CA CYS A 49 -2.41 -9.16 29.87
C CYS A 49 -3.65 -10.05 29.68
N LEU A 50 -3.48 -11.21 29.05
CA LEU A 50 -4.58 -12.03 28.52
C LEU A 50 -4.75 -13.40 29.22
N GLY A 51 -3.75 -13.88 29.96
CA GLY A 51 -3.64 -15.27 30.41
C GLY A 51 -4.48 -15.67 31.63
N ASN A 52 -4.95 -14.72 32.44
CA ASN A 52 -5.64 -15.00 33.71
C ASN A 52 -7.17 -15.12 33.59
N GLY A 53 -7.69 -15.49 32.42
CA GLY A 53 -9.14 -15.61 32.18
C GLY A 53 -9.91 -14.27 32.11
N LYS A 54 -9.24 -13.15 32.38
CA LYS A 54 -9.78 -11.78 32.25
C LYS A 54 -8.72 -10.87 31.63
N PHE A 55 -9.17 -9.88 30.87
CA PHE A 55 -8.32 -8.80 30.40
C PHE A 55 -7.79 -7.99 31.59
N THR A 56 -6.46 -7.87 31.69
CA THR A 56 -5.82 -6.97 32.64
C THR A 56 -5.27 -5.75 31.90
N PRO A 57 -5.40 -4.53 32.45
CA PRO A 57 -4.89 -3.34 31.79
C PRO A 57 -3.38 -3.45 31.57
N ILE A 58 -2.97 -3.20 30.32
CA ILE A 58 -1.56 -3.02 29.95
C ILE A 58 -0.92 -1.95 30.85
N SER A 59 0.20 -2.29 31.50
CA SER A 59 0.97 -1.35 32.32
C SER A 59 1.44 -0.15 31.50
N GLU A 60 1.42 1.05 32.09
CA GLU A 60 1.93 2.27 31.44
C GLU A 60 3.42 2.15 31.06
N ASP A 61 4.19 1.38 31.83
CA ASP A 61 5.61 1.13 31.58
C ASP A 61 5.88 -0.08 30.66
N SER A 62 4.83 -0.76 30.16
CA SER A 62 5.02 -1.95 29.31
C SER A 62 5.66 -1.60 27.97
N LYS A 63 6.46 -2.52 27.46
CA LYS A 63 7.12 -2.38 26.17
C LYS A 63 6.10 -2.38 25.04
N LEU A 64 5.03 -3.17 25.11
CA LEU A 64 3.91 -3.13 24.18
C LEU A 64 3.33 -1.72 24.09
N LEU A 65 3.04 -1.05 25.22
CA LEU A 65 2.48 0.30 25.22
C LEU A 65 3.49 1.36 24.72
N ASN A 66 4.77 1.21 25.09
CA ASN A 66 5.85 2.06 24.59
C ASN A 66 5.96 1.93 23.06
N MET A 67 5.98 0.70 22.55
CA MET A 67 6.02 0.38 21.13
C MET A 67 4.76 0.81 20.38
N LEU A 68 3.60 0.94 21.04
CA LEU A 68 2.41 1.49 20.40
C LEU A 68 2.64 2.88 19.81
N SER A 69 3.62 3.65 20.29
CA SER A 69 3.93 4.95 19.72
C SER A 69 4.48 4.85 18.30
N GLU A 70 5.06 3.70 17.95
CA GLU A 70 5.69 3.40 16.68
C GLU A 70 4.92 2.36 15.86
N PHE A 71 3.92 1.68 16.47
CA PHE A 71 3.09 0.72 15.77
C PHE A 71 2.26 1.40 14.67
N LYS A 72 2.41 0.87 13.46
CA LYS A 72 1.61 1.19 12.30
C LYS A 72 0.51 0.15 12.16
N LEU A 73 -0.75 0.57 12.19
CA LEU A 73 -1.88 -0.30 11.86
C LEU A 73 -1.91 -0.51 10.35
N LEU A 74 -1.65 -1.73 9.89
CA LEU A 74 -1.64 -2.06 8.46
C LEU A 74 -3.03 -2.48 7.97
N ARG A 75 -3.73 -3.28 8.79
CA ARG A 75 -5.10 -3.75 8.57
C ARG A 75 -5.74 -4.02 9.93
N GLU A 76 -7.06 -4.23 9.98
CA GLU A 76 -7.83 -4.47 11.22
C GLU A 76 -7.23 -5.52 12.17
N GLN A 77 -6.38 -6.43 11.69
CA GLN A 77 -5.84 -7.56 12.45
C GLN A 77 -4.31 -7.57 12.49
N CYS A 78 -3.64 -6.50 12.05
CA CYS A 78 -2.20 -6.50 11.81
C CYS A 78 -1.56 -5.16 12.19
N PHE A 79 -0.66 -5.20 13.16
CA PHE A 79 0.19 -4.07 13.54
C PHE A 79 1.65 -4.36 13.22
N ARG A 80 2.36 -3.34 12.73
CA ARG A 80 3.78 -3.44 12.40
C ARG A 80 4.61 -2.45 13.19
N TRP A 81 5.75 -2.92 13.69
CA TRP A 81 6.76 -2.09 14.34
C TRP A 81 8.15 -2.52 13.87
N GLY A 82 8.82 -1.65 13.11
CA GLY A 82 10.09 -1.99 12.46
C GLY A 82 9.96 -3.26 11.61
N ASN A 83 10.74 -4.28 11.95
CA ASN A 83 10.71 -5.59 11.29
C ASN A 83 9.83 -6.62 12.02
N TYR A 84 9.08 -6.21 13.05
CA TYR A 84 8.15 -7.05 13.81
C TYR A 84 6.70 -6.79 13.39
N THR A 85 5.88 -7.83 13.44
CA THR A 85 4.45 -7.81 13.13
C THR A 85 3.68 -8.55 14.22
N LEU A 86 2.58 -7.97 14.67
CA LEU A 86 1.57 -8.61 15.51
C LEU A 86 0.35 -8.96 14.65
N LEU A 87 0.12 -10.25 14.45
CA LEU A 87 -1.02 -10.79 13.72
C LEU A 87 -2.05 -11.32 14.71
N PHE A 88 -3.30 -10.87 14.58
CA PHE A 88 -4.44 -11.35 15.36
C PHE A 88 -5.25 -12.30 14.48
N GLU A 89 -5.60 -13.49 14.98
CA GLU A 89 -6.31 -14.52 14.21
C GLU A 89 -7.38 -15.24 15.06
N ASN A 90 -8.45 -15.74 14.42
CA ASN A 90 -9.47 -16.61 15.03
C ASN A 90 -10.14 -16.05 16.31
N TYR A 91 -10.42 -14.74 16.36
CA TYR A 91 -11.06 -14.09 17.51
C TYR A 91 -12.49 -13.61 17.21
N GLY A 92 -13.19 -14.27 16.28
CA GLY A 92 -14.55 -13.94 15.90
C GLY A 92 -15.58 -14.30 16.97
N ALA A 93 -16.83 -13.84 16.79
CA ALA A 93 -17.91 -14.03 17.76
C ALA A 93 -18.25 -15.50 18.09
N TYR A 94 -17.88 -16.43 17.20
CA TYR A 94 -18.11 -17.87 17.37
C TYR A 94 -16.88 -18.63 17.89
N ASP A 95 -15.73 -17.97 17.93
CA ASP A 95 -14.49 -18.58 18.37
C ASP A 95 -14.42 -18.55 19.90
N LYS A 96 -14.03 -19.67 20.52
CA LYS A 96 -13.75 -19.71 21.97
C LYS A 96 -12.32 -19.27 22.28
N THR A 97 -11.42 -19.49 21.34
CA THR A 97 -10.00 -19.25 21.44
C THR A 97 -9.53 -18.64 20.14
N GLY A 98 -8.74 -17.57 20.23
CA GLY A 98 -8.01 -17.02 19.10
C GLY A 98 -6.51 -17.08 19.34
N SER A 99 -5.75 -16.55 18.40
CA SER A 99 -4.30 -16.52 18.49
C SER A 99 -3.71 -15.17 18.14
N ILE A 100 -2.63 -14.83 18.81
CA ILE A 100 -1.76 -13.70 18.45
C ILE A 100 -0.42 -14.28 18.02
N THR A 101 -0.02 -13.97 16.79
CA THR A 101 1.26 -14.37 16.20
C THR A 101 2.20 -13.17 16.21
N ILE A 102 3.32 -13.30 16.90
CA ILE A 102 4.44 -12.34 16.84
C ILE A 102 5.40 -12.84 15.77
N GLU A 103 5.58 -12.05 14.72
CA GLU A 103 6.49 -12.36 13.62
C GLU A 103 7.64 -11.36 13.58
N LYS A 104 8.87 -11.82 13.36
CA LYS A 104 10.02 -10.99 13.01
C LYS A 104 10.49 -11.34 11.61
N SER A 105 10.39 -10.38 10.71
CA SER A 105 11.00 -10.47 9.38
C SER A 105 12.53 -10.40 9.48
N GLN A 106 13.17 -11.29 8.72
CA GLN A 106 14.62 -11.41 8.64
C GLN A 106 15.13 -10.92 7.28
N ARG A 107 16.44 -11.02 7.04
CA ARG A 107 17.04 -10.64 5.76
C ARG A 107 16.41 -11.44 4.62
N GLU A 108 16.46 -10.87 3.43
CA GLU A 108 15.92 -11.47 2.22
C GLU A 108 16.42 -12.91 2.03
N GLY A 109 15.49 -13.86 1.84
CA GLY A 109 15.79 -15.29 1.71
C GLY A 109 15.83 -16.11 3.02
N THR A 110 15.63 -15.50 4.19
CA THR A 110 15.51 -16.23 5.47
C THR A 110 14.08 -16.28 5.98
N LEU A 111 13.67 -17.42 6.56
CA LEU A 111 12.32 -17.61 7.09
C LEU A 111 12.09 -16.68 8.30
N PRO A 112 10.92 -16.06 8.43
CA PRO A 112 10.62 -15.21 9.57
C PRO A 112 10.57 -16.02 10.86
N ILE A 113 11.01 -15.41 11.97
CA ILE A 113 10.83 -16.01 13.29
C ILE A 113 9.38 -15.75 13.70
N ARG A 114 8.65 -16.80 14.07
CA ARG A 114 7.25 -16.71 14.49
C ARG A 114 7.07 -17.31 15.87
N HIS A 115 6.24 -16.67 16.68
CA HIS A 115 5.81 -17.20 17.96
C HIS A 115 4.31 -16.97 18.11
N LYS A 116 3.55 -18.07 18.20
CA LYS A 116 2.09 -18.05 18.22
C LYS A 116 1.59 -18.35 19.62
N LEU A 117 0.72 -17.48 20.12
CA LEU A 117 0.11 -17.60 21.45
C LEU A 117 -1.40 -17.73 21.31
N GLU A 118 -2.00 -18.66 22.04
CA GLU A 118 -3.45 -18.86 22.08
C GLU A 118 -4.06 -18.23 23.33
N PHE A 119 -5.14 -17.47 23.15
CA PHE A 119 -5.87 -16.82 24.24
C PHE A 119 -7.37 -16.94 24.04
N ILE A 120 -8.13 -16.53 25.06
CA ILE A 120 -9.59 -16.39 24.96
C ILE A 120 -9.91 -15.33 23.90
N SER A 121 -10.77 -15.67 22.94
CA SER A 121 -11.13 -14.80 21.80
C SER A 121 -11.62 -13.42 22.23
N THR A 122 -12.45 -13.33 23.28
CA THR A 122 -12.98 -12.07 23.80
C THR A 122 -11.88 -11.15 24.33
N ASN A 123 -10.87 -11.70 24.99
CA ASN A 123 -9.75 -10.91 25.51
C ASN A 123 -8.86 -10.41 24.36
N ILE A 124 -8.71 -11.20 23.29
CA ILE A 124 -8.01 -10.78 22.07
C ILE A 124 -8.75 -9.62 21.41
N ALA A 125 -10.07 -9.73 21.26
CA ALA A 125 -10.90 -8.68 20.66
C ALA A 125 -10.85 -7.37 21.49
N GLU A 126 -10.89 -7.46 22.82
CA GLU A 126 -10.77 -6.31 23.72
C GLU A 126 -9.39 -5.64 23.63
N LEU A 127 -8.31 -6.44 23.57
CA LEU A 127 -6.96 -5.92 23.37
C LEU A 127 -6.87 -5.20 22.02
N LEU A 128 -7.31 -5.85 20.94
CA LEU A 128 -7.27 -5.30 19.60
C LEU A 128 -7.99 -3.95 19.52
N ASP A 129 -9.22 -3.87 20.01
CA ASP A 129 -10.00 -2.62 20.06
C ASP A 129 -9.25 -1.51 20.81
N LYS A 130 -8.59 -1.84 21.93
CA LYS A 130 -7.78 -0.88 22.68
C LYS A 130 -6.56 -0.40 21.90
N LEU A 131 -5.81 -1.29 21.25
CA LEU A 131 -4.63 -0.93 20.46
C LEU A 131 -5.02 -0.05 19.26
N THR A 132 -6.12 -0.39 18.59
CA THR A 132 -6.68 0.39 17.48
C THR A 132 -7.04 1.81 17.94
N LYS A 133 -7.81 1.95 19.03
CA LYS A 133 -8.19 3.26 19.57
C LYS A 133 -6.99 4.15 19.92
N ILE A 134 -5.92 3.55 20.47
CA ILE A 134 -4.68 4.29 20.77
C ILE A 134 -4.00 4.76 19.49
N THR A 135 -3.93 3.90 18.47
CA THR A 135 -3.31 4.21 17.17
C THR A 135 -4.09 5.31 16.45
N ASP A 136 -5.42 5.21 16.42
CA ASP A 136 -6.32 6.22 15.86
C ASP A 136 -6.16 7.58 16.52
N ALA A 137 -6.11 7.60 17.86
CA ALA A 137 -5.93 8.84 18.62
C ALA A 137 -4.60 9.51 18.29
N ARG A 138 -3.53 8.72 18.07
CA ARG A 138 -2.21 9.22 17.68
C ARG A 138 -2.18 9.75 16.26
N LEU A 139 -2.79 9.05 15.31
CA LEU A 139 -2.97 9.54 13.93
C LEU A 139 -3.73 10.87 13.92
N CYS A 140 -4.86 10.93 14.63
CA CYS A 140 -5.66 12.16 14.74
C CYS A 140 -4.88 13.32 15.36
N LYS A 141 -4.03 13.04 16.35
CA LYS A 141 -3.13 14.04 16.93
C LYS A 141 -2.11 14.52 15.90
N GLY A 142 -1.46 13.62 15.18
CA GLY A 142 -0.51 13.96 14.11
C GLY A 142 -1.13 14.83 13.02
N PHE A 143 -2.38 14.56 12.63
CA PHE A 143 -3.11 15.41 11.68
C PHE A 143 -3.34 16.82 12.24
N SER A 144 -3.74 16.92 13.51
CA SER A 144 -3.95 18.21 14.18
C SER A 144 -2.65 19.02 14.27
N ASP A 145 -1.54 18.37 14.58
CA ASP A 145 -0.22 18.99 14.69
C ASP A 145 0.25 19.50 13.31
N TRP A 146 0.14 18.66 12.26
CA TRP A 146 0.40 19.07 10.87
C TRP A 146 -0.46 20.26 10.44
N ALA A 147 -1.77 20.20 10.69
CA ALA A 147 -2.68 21.27 10.32
C ALA A 147 -2.33 22.58 11.03
N SER A 148 -1.95 22.52 12.30
CA SER A 148 -1.52 23.70 13.04
C SER A 148 -0.26 24.32 12.43
N SER A 149 0.71 23.47 12.06
CA SER A 149 1.95 23.90 11.38
C SER A 149 1.68 24.51 10.01
N VAL A 150 0.83 23.91 9.18
CA VAL A 150 0.54 24.44 7.83
C VAL A 150 -0.25 25.75 7.89
N LYS A 151 -1.13 25.91 8.88
CA LYS A 151 -1.94 27.13 9.04
C LYS A 151 -1.16 28.33 9.56
N GLU A 152 0.01 28.12 10.15
CA GLU A 152 0.85 29.20 10.67
C GLU A 152 1.34 30.09 9.51
N GLY A 153 0.95 31.37 9.52
CA GLY A 153 1.29 32.31 8.43
C GLY A 153 0.57 32.10 7.10
N ALA A 154 -0.29 31.08 6.97
CA ALA A 154 -1.05 30.79 5.74
C ALA A 154 -2.20 31.78 5.47
N SER A 155 -2.63 31.83 4.20
CA SER A 155 -3.84 32.55 3.77
C SER A 155 -5.10 31.93 4.38
N ASN A 156 -6.20 32.71 4.41
CA ASN A 156 -7.47 32.21 4.93
C ASN A 156 -8.03 31.06 4.08
N ASP A 157 -7.85 31.12 2.76
CA ASP A 157 -8.30 30.07 1.84
C ASP A 157 -7.57 28.74 2.11
N LEU A 158 -6.25 28.79 2.29
CA LEU A 158 -5.48 27.59 2.64
C LEU A 158 -5.87 27.05 4.02
N LYS A 159 -6.14 27.91 5.01
CA LYS A 159 -6.62 27.47 6.32
C LYS A 159 -7.93 26.71 6.23
N GLU A 160 -8.87 27.19 5.42
CA GLU A 160 -10.14 26.50 5.19
C GLU A 160 -9.94 25.16 4.47
N ASN A 161 -9.05 25.10 3.48
CA ASN A 161 -8.72 23.85 2.80
C ASN A 161 -8.07 22.83 3.75
N VAL A 162 -7.20 23.27 4.65
CA VAL A 162 -6.62 22.41 5.70
C VAL A 162 -7.70 21.92 6.66
N ASP A 163 -8.69 22.75 7.02
CA ASP A 163 -9.84 22.30 7.82
C ASP A 163 -10.67 21.23 7.10
N ARG A 164 -10.90 21.40 5.80
CA ARG A 164 -11.56 20.38 4.97
C ARG A 164 -10.74 19.09 4.92
N ALA A 165 -9.41 19.19 4.77
CA ALA A 165 -8.51 18.04 4.80
C ALA A 165 -8.63 17.28 6.13
N LEU A 166 -8.57 17.99 7.26
CA LEU A 166 -8.74 17.40 8.60
C LEU A 166 -10.05 16.63 8.75
N VAL A 167 -11.16 17.22 8.30
CA VAL A 167 -12.48 16.55 8.35
C VAL A 167 -12.46 15.24 7.55
N ARG A 168 -11.86 15.24 6.35
CA ARG A 168 -11.74 14.04 5.51
C ARG A 168 -10.84 12.98 6.16
N MET A 169 -9.70 13.39 6.73
CA MET A 169 -8.77 12.51 7.44
C MET A 169 -9.38 11.90 8.71
N PHE A 170 -10.04 12.70 9.56
CA PHE A 170 -10.73 12.19 10.75
C PHE A 170 -11.87 11.25 10.39
N LYS A 171 -12.60 11.52 9.31
CA LYS A 171 -13.63 10.62 8.80
C LYS A 171 -13.03 9.30 8.33
N CYS A 172 -11.88 9.34 7.64
CA CYS A 172 -11.14 8.14 7.21
C CYS A 172 -10.75 7.27 8.42
N VAL A 173 -10.18 7.86 9.48
CA VAL A 173 -9.84 7.15 10.72
C VAL A 173 -11.08 6.59 11.41
N LYS A 174 -12.10 7.42 11.65
CA LYS A 174 -13.32 7.00 12.34
C LYS A 174 -14.04 5.83 11.66
N LEU A 175 -14.03 5.80 10.33
CA LEU A 175 -14.69 4.76 9.53
C LEU A 175 -13.74 3.63 9.13
N HIS A 176 -12.45 3.73 9.45
CA HIS A 176 -11.40 2.86 8.90
C HIS A 176 -11.54 2.69 7.38
N SER A 177 -11.75 3.82 6.68
CA SER A 177 -11.95 3.84 5.23
C SER A 177 -10.66 3.42 4.53
N ASN A 178 -10.78 2.51 3.57
CA ASN A 178 -9.67 2.15 2.66
C ASN A 178 -9.41 3.24 1.61
N GLU A 179 -10.30 4.23 1.52
CA GLU A 179 -10.22 5.32 0.55
C GLU A 179 -10.07 6.65 1.28
N LEU A 180 -9.15 7.49 0.79
CA LEU A 180 -8.97 8.86 1.25
C LEU A 180 -8.80 9.78 0.05
N ASN A 181 -9.76 10.70 -0.12
CA ASN A 181 -9.67 11.78 -1.10
C ASN A 181 -9.31 13.10 -0.38
N LEU A 182 -8.21 13.71 -0.79
CA LEU A 182 -7.72 15.02 -0.38
C LEU A 182 -7.50 15.93 -1.60
N SER A 183 -8.30 15.73 -2.66
CA SER A 183 -8.17 16.46 -3.92
C SER A 183 -8.67 17.90 -3.82
N SER A 184 -8.09 18.77 -4.64
CA SER A 184 -8.49 20.17 -4.85
C SER A 184 -8.46 21.00 -3.56
N LEU A 185 -7.35 20.90 -2.81
CA LEU A 185 -7.17 21.55 -1.51
C LEU A 185 -5.93 22.48 -1.46
N SER A 186 -5.20 22.63 -2.56
CA SER A 186 -3.98 23.46 -2.62
C SER A 186 -2.96 23.11 -1.51
N LEU A 187 -2.87 21.82 -1.16
CA LEU A 187 -1.97 21.35 -0.12
C LEU A 187 -0.54 21.28 -0.65
N GLY A 188 0.41 21.95 0.00
CA GLY A 188 1.84 21.81 -0.29
C GLY A 188 2.49 20.59 0.38
N SER A 189 1.81 19.99 1.36
CA SER A 189 2.24 18.74 2.02
C SER A 189 1.05 18.02 2.64
N VAL A 190 1.23 16.76 3.01
CA VAL A 190 0.28 15.99 3.84
C VAL A 190 1.02 15.33 5.01
N PRO A 191 0.35 15.08 6.15
CA PRO A 191 0.95 14.33 7.25
C PRO A 191 1.11 12.86 6.88
N PRO A 192 1.86 12.07 7.66
CA PRO A 192 1.85 10.62 7.54
C PRO A 192 0.41 10.10 7.56
N LEU A 193 0.00 9.45 6.46
CA LEU A 193 -1.36 8.97 6.26
C LEU A 193 -1.54 7.55 6.84
N PRO A 194 -2.79 7.12 7.11
CA PRO A 194 -3.06 5.77 7.58
C PRO A 194 -2.55 4.68 6.62
N GLU A 195 -1.80 3.72 7.16
CA GLU A 195 -1.10 2.69 6.37
C GLU A 195 -2.04 1.62 5.77
N TRP A 196 -3.30 1.60 6.20
CA TRP A 196 -4.34 0.71 5.68
C TRP A 196 -5.05 1.24 4.43
N ILE A 197 -4.81 2.50 4.04
CA ILE A 197 -5.43 3.09 2.84
C ILE A 197 -4.99 2.32 1.60
N GLU A 198 -5.96 1.88 0.81
CA GLU A 198 -5.75 1.19 -0.46
C GLU A 198 -5.92 2.14 -1.66
N MET A 199 -6.73 3.21 -1.54
CA MET A 199 -6.93 4.21 -2.60
C MET A 199 -6.70 5.62 -2.06
N LEU A 200 -5.74 6.34 -2.64
CA LEU A 200 -5.36 7.69 -2.24
C LEU A 200 -5.46 8.64 -3.42
N ASN A 201 -6.37 9.61 -3.31
CA ASN A 201 -6.52 10.68 -4.29
C ASN A 201 -6.05 12.02 -3.71
N LEU A 202 -5.03 12.59 -4.34
CA LEU A 202 -4.38 13.86 -4.01
C LEU A 202 -4.33 14.80 -5.23
N ILE A 203 -5.25 14.61 -6.18
CA ILE A 203 -5.35 15.40 -7.41
C ILE A 203 -5.52 16.90 -7.10
N GLU A 204 -4.92 17.78 -7.92
CA GLU A 204 -5.06 19.25 -7.81
C GLU A 204 -4.62 19.79 -6.43
N ASN A 205 -3.34 19.58 -6.13
CA ASN A 205 -2.67 20.14 -4.96
C ASN A 205 -1.33 20.77 -5.40
N GLU A 206 -0.48 21.13 -4.44
CA GLU A 206 0.81 21.77 -4.69
C GLU A 206 1.98 20.90 -4.20
N LEU A 207 1.78 19.58 -4.12
CA LEU A 207 2.75 18.64 -3.54
C LEU A 207 4.01 18.55 -4.40
N ASP A 208 5.18 18.62 -3.76
CA ASP A 208 6.48 18.33 -4.38
C ASP A 208 6.98 16.91 -4.08
N SER A 209 6.40 16.26 -3.07
CA SER A 209 6.75 14.95 -2.56
C SER A 209 5.59 14.33 -1.76
N ILE A 210 5.62 13.00 -1.58
CA ILE A 210 4.61 12.27 -0.82
C ILE A 210 5.22 11.00 -0.20
N GLN A 211 4.82 10.69 1.04
CA GLN A 211 4.99 9.36 1.63
C GLN A 211 3.74 8.53 1.38
N VAL A 212 3.86 7.52 0.52
CA VAL A 212 2.72 6.67 0.12
C VAL A 212 2.47 5.58 1.15
N PRO A 213 1.22 5.38 1.64
CA PRO A 213 0.87 4.29 2.55
C PRO A 213 1.24 2.91 2.00
N GLU A 214 1.73 2.01 2.85
CA GLU A 214 2.24 0.69 2.44
C GLU A 214 1.16 -0.19 1.77
N SER A 215 -0.10 -0.07 2.20
CA SER A 215 -1.22 -0.84 1.62
C SER A 215 -1.82 -0.23 0.36
N CYS A 216 -1.30 0.92 -0.11
CA CYS A 216 -1.85 1.63 -1.25
C CYS A 216 -1.75 0.78 -2.53
N LYS A 217 -2.84 0.74 -3.29
CA LYS A 217 -3.00 0.05 -4.57
C LYS A 217 -3.29 1.03 -5.70
N GLU A 218 -4.02 2.10 -5.40
CA GLU A 218 -4.42 3.12 -6.37
C GLU A 218 -4.00 4.49 -5.86
N LEU A 219 -3.16 5.18 -6.63
CA LEU A 219 -2.58 6.46 -6.27
C LEU A 219 -2.80 7.49 -7.39
N GLU A 220 -3.53 8.55 -7.07
CA GLU A 220 -3.79 9.66 -7.99
C GLU A 220 -3.16 10.95 -7.45
N LEU A 221 -2.25 11.52 -8.22
CA LEU A 221 -1.43 12.69 -7.90
C LEU A 221 -1.41 13.70 -9.05
N ASP A 222 -2.41 13.65 -9.92
CA ASP A 222 -2.51 14.54 -11.07
C ASP A 222 -2.53 16.01 -10.64
N PHE A 223 -1.95 16.89 -11.44
CA PHE A 223 -1.92 18.33 -11.16
C PHE A 223 -1.28 18.65 -9.80
N ASN A 224 -0.02 18.27 -9.65
CA ASN A 224 0.85 18.62 -8.52
C ASN A 224 2.18 19.19 -9.04
N ASN A 225 3.15 19.38 -8.15
CA ASN A 225 4.47 19.94 -8.46
C ASN A 225 5.59 18.87 -8.38
N LEU A 226 5.27 17.58 -8.54
CA LEU A 226 6.23 16.50 -8.41
C LEU A 226 7.33 16.61 -9.46
N THR A 227 8.59 16.65 -9.02
CA THR A 227 9.76 16.69 -9.92
C THR A 227 10.42 15.31 -10.10
N GLU A 228 10.11 14.40 -9.19
CA GLU A 228 10.56 13.02 -9.17
C GLU A 228 9.33 12.09 -9.09
N PHE A 229 9.46 10.89 -9.64
CA PHE A 229 8.43 9.86 -9.48
C PHE A 229 8.37 9.41 -8.01
N PRO A 230 7.18 9.33 -7.40
CA PRO A 230 7.07 9.02 -5.99
C PRO A 230 7.58 7.61 -5.69
N GLN A 231 8.25 7.44 -4.54
CA GLN A 231 8.55 6.12 -4.01
C GLN A 231 7.25 5.45 -3.57
N VAL A 232 6.96 4.29 -4.16
CA VAL A 232 5.67 3.63 -4.07
C VAL A 232 5.81 2.16 -3.67
N PRO A 233 4.85 1.58 -2.94
CA PRO A 233 4.86 0.16 -2.60
C PRO A 233 4.73 -0.75 -3.84
N ASP A 234 5.28 -1.96 -3.75
CA ASP A 234 5.14 -3.01 -4.79
C ASP A 234 3.69 -3.43 -5.07
N GLY A 235 2.77 -3.09 -4.16
CA GLY A 235 1.34 -3.38 -4.22
C GLY A 235 0.54 -2.51 -5.19
N ILE A 236 1.11 -1.41 -5.70
CA ILE A 236 0.41 -0.47 -6.58
C ILE A 236 -0.01 -1.15 -7.89
N THR A 237 -1.29 -1.02 -8.22
CA THR A 237 -1.91 -1.48 -9.46
C THR A 237 -2.30 -0.33 -10.39
N LEU A 238 -2.54 0.87 -9.85
CA LEU A 238 -2.83 2.08 -10.63
C LEU A 238 -2.01 3.25 -10.07
N ILE A 239 -1.33 3.96 -10.98
CA ILE A 239 -0.70 5.24 -10.66
C ILE A 239 -1.02 6.29 -11.72
N SER A 240 -1.46 7.45 -11.24
CA SER A 240 -1.69 8.64 -12.06
C SER A 240 -0.90 9.80 -11.48
N VAL A 241 0.04 10.33 -12.27
CA VAL A 241 0.88 11.49 -11.96
C VAL A 241 0.89 12.46 -13.15
N ASN A 242 -0.26 12.60 -13.82
CA ASN A 242 -0.38 13.48 -14.98
C ASN A 242 -0.16 14.95 -14.58
N ASN A 243 0.29 15.78 -15.51
CA ASN A 243 0.43 17.22 -15.30
C ASN A 243 1.31 17.53 -14.06
N ASN A 244 2.49 16.93 -14.03
CA ASN A 244 3.54 17.18 -13.04
C ASN A 244 4.82 17.65 -13.75
N LEU A 245 5.95 17.71 -13.03
CA LEU A 245 7.23 18.16 -13.54
C LEU A 245 8.26 17.03 -13.58
N ILE A 246 7.82 15.77 -13.58
CA ILE A 246 8.66 14.58 -13.47
C ILE A 246 9.56 14.49 -14.70
N SER A 247 10.87 14.42 -14.47
CA SER A 247 11.86 14.36 -15.56
C SER A 247 12.53 12.99 -15.70
N HIS A 248 12.37 12.12 -14.70
CA HIS A 248 13.00 10.81 -14.64
C HIS A 248 12.15 9.80 -13.86
N ILE A 249 12.19 8.52 -14.27
CA ILE A 249 11.57 7.38 -13.58
C ILE A 249 12.59 6.23 -13.61
N ASP A 250 12.99 5.73 -12.42
CA ASP A 250 13.93 4.60 -12.33
C ASP A 250 13.28 3.27 -12.72
N SER A 251 12.10 2.99 -12.16
CA SER A 251 11.37 1.75 -12.39
C SER A 251 9.89 1.89 -11.99
N PHE A 252 9.03 1.09 -12.62
CA PHE A 252 7.63 0.97 -12.22
C PHE A 252 7.41 -0.19 -11.22
N PRO A 253 6.36 -0.12 -10.37
CA PRO A 253 5.98 -1.22 -9.49
C PRO A 253 5.70 -2.52 -10.27
N PRO A 254 6.10 -3.70 -9.76
CA PRO A 254 6.01 -4.96 -10.51
C PRO A 254 4.58 -5.46 -10.76
N LYS A 255 3.58 -4.93 -10.04
CA LYS A 255 2.17 -5.30 -10.17
C LYS A 255 1.31 -4.25 -10.89
N ILE A 256 1.93 -3.20 -11.40
CA ILE A 256 1.23 -2.08 -12.02
C ILE A 256 0.44 -2.53 -13.25
N LYS A 257 -0.80 -2.07 -13.37
CA LYS A 257 -1.70 -2.33 -14.49
C LYS A 257 -1.98 -1.07 -15.29
N GLU A 258 -2.12 0.05 -14.60
CA GLU A 258 -2.49 1.33 -15.22
C GLU A 258 -1.47 2.39 -14.83
N ILE A 259 -0.85 3.00 -15.84
CA ILE A 259 0.15 4.05 -15.67
C ILE A 259 -0.31 5.26 -16.47
N PHE A 260 -0.49 6.38 -15.78
CA PHE A 260 -0.77 7.69 -16.38
C PHE A 260 0.30 8.69 -15.95
N ILE A 261 1.16 9.05 -16.89
CA ILE A 261 2.31 9.96 -16.71
C ILE A 261 2.27 11.08 -17.77
N ARG A 262 1.08 11.39 -18.28
CA ARG A 262 0.84 12.41 -19.31
C ARG A 262 1.32 13.78 -18.84
N HIS A 263 1.84 14.57 -19.77
CA HIS A 263 2.20 15.97 -19.51
C HIS A 263 3.21 16.11 -18.37
N ASN A 264 4.36 15.47 -18.55
CA ASN A 264 5.53 15.57 -17.69
C ASN A 264 6.74 16.06 -18.52
N LYS A 265 7.96 15.90 -18.01
CA LYS A 265 9.21 16.31 -18.66
C LYS A 265 10.09 15.12 -19.04
N LEU A 266 9.50 13.93 -19.20
CA LEU A 266 10.22 12.69 -19.46
C LEU A 266 10.85 12.70 -20.85
N SER A 267 12.13 12.34 -20.94
CA SER A 267 12.84 12.15 -22.22
C SER A 267 13.14 10.68 -22.53
N GLU A 268 13.08 9.85 -21.49
CA GLU A 268 13.28 8.41 -21.54
C GLU A 268 12.21 7.73 -20.66
N ILE A 269 11.99 6.44 -20.90
CA ILE A 269 11.08 5.62 -20.11
C ILE A 269 11.78 4.31 -19.71
N PRO A 270 11.67 3.85 -18.45
CA PRO A 270 12.21 2.55 -18.06
C PRO A 270 11.37 1.42 -18.67
N ALA A 271 11.81 0.18 -18.42
CA ALA A 271 11.06 -1.00 -18.84
C ALA A 271 9.63 -0.99 -18.23
N ILE A 272 8.63 -1.08 -19.10
CA ILE A 272 7.22 -1.14 -18.69
C ILE A 272 6.91 -2.58 -18.27
N PRO A 273 6.34 -2.83 -17.07
CA PRO A 273 6.02 -4.16 -16.61
C PRO A 273 5.03 -4.90 -17.53
N ASP A 274 5.24 -6.19 -17.69
CA ASP A 274 4.38 -7.07 -18.49
C ASP A 274 2.94 -7.16 -17.96
N THR A 275 2.69 -6.69 -16.74
CA THR A 275 1.37 -6.57 -16.11
C THR A 275 0.57 -5.37 -16.60
N THR A 276 1.21 -4.39 -17.24
CA THR A 276 0.55 -3.16 -17.69
C THR A 276 -0.47 -3.44 -18.79
N GLU A 277 -1.69 -2.97 -18.56
CA GLU A 277 -2.87 -3.06 -19.43
C GLU A 277 -3.14 -1.69 -20.09
N VAL A 278 -2.87 -0.58 -19.38
CA VAL A 278 -3.04 0.80 -19.87
C VAL A 278 -1.78 1.61 -19.61
N PHE A 279 -1.27 2.27 -20.66
CA PHE A 279 -0.10 3.14 -20.57
C PHE A 279 -0.38 4.46 -21.31
N ASP A 280 -0.44 5.55 -20.55
CA ASP A 280 -0.51 6.92 -21.08
C ASP A 280 0.77 7.69 -20.69
N CYS A 281 1.57 8.02 -21.70
CA CYS A 281 2.72 8.90 -21.58
C CYS A 281 2.67 10.09 -22.54
N GLY A 282 1.47 10.46 -22.97
CA GLY A 282 1.28 11.55 -23.92
C GLY A 282 1.87 12.87 -23.45
N CYS A 283 2.19 13.77 -24.37
CA CYS A 283 2.69 15.12 -24.07
C CYS A 283 3.98 15.13 -23.23
N ASN A 284 4.96 14.30 -23.58
CA ASN A 284 6.29 14.28 -22.98
C ASN A 284 7.35 14.59 -24.05
N LYS A 285 8.62 14.22 -23.82
CA LYS A 285 9.74 14.35 -24.77
C LYS A 285 10.41 12.99 -25.04
N ILE A 286 9.66 11.91 -24.89
CA ILE A 286 10.17 10.53 -24.97
C ILE A 286 10.63 10.25 -26.39
N GLN A 287 11.87 9.78 -26.55
CA GLN A 287 12.45 9.49 -27.87
C GLN A 287 12.24 8.04 -28.30
N GLU A 288 12.13 7.13 -27.34
CA GLU A 288 12.05 5.70 -27.60
C GLU A 288 11.18 5.01 -26.56
N ILE A 289 10.35 4.07 -27.03
CA ILE A 289 9.74 3.02 -26.21
C ILE A 289 10.29 1.71 -26.76
N ARG A 290 11.01 0.93 -25.96
CA ARG A 290 11.72 -0.26 -26.48
C ARG A 290 10.76 -1.35 -26.99
N TYR A 291 9.70 -1.61 -26.24
CA TYR A 291 8.69 -2.61 -26.56
C TYR A 291 7.38 -2.30 -25.83
N PHE A 292 6.25 -2.69 -26.41
CA PHE A 292 4.98 -2.73 -25.67
C PHE A 292 4.92 -4.01 -24.81
N PRO A 293 4.53 -3.90 -23.52
CA PRO A 293 4.38 -5.06 -22.65
C PRO A 293 3.29 -6.01 -23.15
N LYS A 294 3.45 -7.31 -22.92
CA LYS A 294 2.63 -8.35 -23.57
C LYS A 294 1.12 -8.25 -23.30
N ASN A 295 0.72 -7.60 -22.22
CA ASN A 295 -0.67 -7.43 -21.80
C ASN A 295 -1.25 -6.06 -22.15
N LEU A 296 -0.50 -5.17 -22.83
CA LEU A 296 -0.97 -3.83 -23.13
C LEU A 296 -2.21 -3.85 -24.03
N GLU A 297 -3.26 -3.18 -23.58
CA GLU A 297 -4.51 -3.03 -24.33
C GLU A 297 -4.65 -1.61 -24.89
N LYS A 298 -4.11 -0.61 -24.19
CA LYS A 298 -4.18 0.80 -24.59
C LYS A 298 -2.83 1.49 -24.44
N ALA A 299 -2.38 2.13 -25.51
CA ALA A 299 -1.17 2.94 -25.54
C ALA A 299 -1.51 4.36 -26.03
N LEU A 300 -1.32 5.34 -25.16
CA LEU A 300 -1.44 6.76 -25.49
C LEU A 300 -0.04 7.36 -25.41
N ILE A 301 0.60 7.53 -26.57
CA ILE A 301 2.01 7.94 -26.68
C ILE A 301 2.18 9.19 -27.55
N GLU A 302 1.08 9.90 -27.81
CA GLU A 302 1.04 11.10 -28.62
C GLU A 302 1.88 12.26 -28.06
N TYR A 303 2.19 13.25 -28.89
CA TYR A 303 2.96 14.44 -28.50
C TYR A 303 4.27 14.06 -27.76
N ASN A 304 5.09 13.25 -28.41
CA ASN A 304 6.42 12.85 -27.94
C ASN A 304 7.45 13.00 -29.09
N ASN A 305 8.66 12.51 -28.89
CA ASN A 305 9.75 12.51 -29.87
C ASN A 305 10.02 11.11 -30.44
N ILE A 306 9.02 10.22 -30.43
CA ILE A 306 9.18 8.83 -30.84
C ILE A 306 9.34 8.78 -32.36
N GLU A 307 10.39 8.10 -32.84
CA GLU A 307 10.67 7.95 -34.27
C GLU A 307 10.24 6.59 -34.83
N VAL A 308 10.16 5.58 -33.96
CA VAL A 308 9.84 4.19 -34.33
C VAL A 308 8.77 3.66 -33.38
N VAL A 309 7.65 3.20 -33.94
CA VAL A 309 6.58 2.56 -33.16
C VAL A 309 7.01 1.12 -32.83
N PRO A 310 6.91 0.68 -31.57
CA PRO A 310 7.19 -0.70 -31.19
C PRO A 310 6.31 -1.72 -31.92
N ALA A 311 6.77 -2.96 -32.00
CA ALA A 311 5.96 -4.04 -32.56
C ALA A 311 4.62 -4.18 -31.81
N ILE A 312 3.52 -4.08 -32.56
CA ILE A 312 2.16 -4.14 -32.01
C ILE A 312 1.71 -5.60 -31.91
N HIS A 313 1.39 -6.05 -30.70
CA HIS A 313 0.86 -7.39 -30.44
C HIS A 313 -0.68 -7.43 -30.49
N SER A 314 -1.24 -8.63 -30.55
CA SER A 314 -2.68 -8.87 -30.78
C SER A 314 -3.63 -8.39 -29.67
N LYS A 315 -3.10 -8.10 -28.48
CA LYS A 315 -3.90 -7.58 -27.36
C LYS A 315 -4.10 -6.07 -27.43
N LEU A 316 -3.21 -5.32 -28.09
CA LEU A 316 -3.35 -3.87 -28.20
C LEU A 316 -4.59 -3.52 -29.02
N LYS A 317 -5.49 -2.74 -28.43
CA LYS A 317 -6.78 -2.31 -28.99
C LYS A 317 -6.79 -0.85 -29.37
N LEU A 318 -6.14 -0.01 -28.56
CA LEU A 318 -6.10 1.43 -28.75
C LEU A 318 -4.65 1.92 -28.83
N LEU A 319 -4.34 2.71 -29.86
CA LEU A 319 -3.02 3.30 -30.05
C LEU A 319 -3.13 4.76 -30.55
N PHE A 320 -2.69 5.72 -29.74
CA PHE A 320 -2.59 7.13 -30.13
C PHE A 320 -1.11 7.49 -30.32
N ILE A 321 -0.75 7.97 -31.51
CA ILE A 321 0.64 8.23 -31.94
C ILE A 321 0.83 9.59 -32.61
N GLU A 322 -0.22 10.40 -32.71
CA GLU A 322 -0.15 11.72 -33.30
C GLU A 322 0.95 12.59 -32.66
N CYS A 323 1.42 13.58 -33.41
CA CYS A 323 2.45 14.51 -32.95
C CYS A 323 3.75 13.81 -32.50
N ASN A 324 4.11 12.71 -33.16
CA ASN A 324 5.42 12.06 -33.06
C ASN A 324 6.14 12.09 -34.42
N PRO A 325 7.46 12.31 -34.46
CA PRO A 325 8.24 12.33 -35.69
C PRO A 325 8.53 10.91 -36.22
N ILE A 326 7.48 10.13 -36.50
CA ILE A 326 7.62 8.75 -37.00
C ILE A 326 8.38 8.72 -38.34
N LYS A 327 9.40 7.86 -38.44
CA LYS A 327 10.27 7.72 -39.62
C LYS A 327 10.23 6.33 -40.25
N GLU A 328 9.73 5.33 -39.54
CA GLU A 328 9.74 3.94 -39.98
C GLU A 328 8.33 3.35 -40.11
N ALA A 329 8.17 2.46 -41.08
CA ALA A 329 6.91 1.77 -41.30
C ALA A 329 6.68 0.69 -40.23
N PHE A 330 5.44 0.57 -39.75
CA PHE A 330 5.05 -0.46 -38.79
C PHE A 330 3.79 -1.19 -39.24
N LEU A 331 3.65 -2.45 -38.82
CA LEU A 331 2.48 -3.26 -39.11
C LEU A 331 1.37 -2.94 -38.12
N MET A 332 0.24 -2.46 -38.63
CA MET A 332 -1.01 -2.31 -37.88
C MET A 332 -1.79 -3.63 -37.96
N PRO A 333 -1.90 -4.40 -36.85
CA PRO A 333 -2.69 -5.62 -36.85
C PRO A 333 -4.19 -5.30 -36.85
N TRP A 334 -5.01 -6.21 -37.38
CA TRP A 334 -6.48 -6.08 -37.39
C TRP A 334 -7.11 -6.07 -35.99
N THR A 335 -6.36 -6.49 -34.98
CA THR A 335 -6.80 -6.50 -33.59
C THR A 335 -6.89 -5.13 -32.95
N LEU A 336 -6.23 -4.12 -33.56
CA LEU A 336 -6.28 -2.73 -33.15
C LEU A 336 -7.62 -2.13 -33.60
N THR A 337 -8.48 -1.79 -32.65
CA THR A 337 -9.85 -1.27 -32.93
C THR A 337 -9.88 0.24 -33.05
N ASP A 338 -8.93 0.94 -32.44
CA ASP A 338 -8.88 2.39 -32.41
C ASP A 338 -7.44 2.86 -32.61
N ILE A 339 -7.21 3.69 -33.62
CA ILE A 339 -5.91 4.32 -33.86
C ILE A 339 -6.07 5.81 -34.18
N THR A 340 -5.27 6.64 -33.51
CA THR A 340 -5.18 8.08 -33.78
C THR A 340 -3.77 8.40 -34.26
N TYR A 341 -3.68 9.09 -35.39
CA TYR A 341 -2.41 9.45 -36.03
C TYR A 341 -2.56 10.73 -36.86
N GLU A 342 -1.46 11.44 -37.10
CA GLU A 342 -1.44 12.60 -37.99
C GLU A 342 -1.46 12.19 -39.46
N ILE A 343 -2.06 12.98 -40.34
CA ILE A 343 -2.12 12.69 -41.78
C ILE A 343 -0.73 12.42 -42.40
N SER A 344 0.31 13.10 -41.90
CA SER A 344 1.72 12.96 -42.30
C SER A 344 2.29 11.55 -42.01
N GLN A 345 1.79 10.90 -40.96
CA GLN A 345 2.22 9.59 -40.48
C GLN A 345 1.59 8.43 -41.26
N ARG A 346 0.50 8.68 -42.00
CA ARG A 346 -0.26 7.65 -42.74
C ARG A 346 0.61 6.74 -43.61
N LYS A 347 1.64 7.30 -44.24
CA LYS A 347 2.55 6.57 -45.16
C LYS A 347 3.40 5.49 -44.46
N TYR A 348 3.49 5.52 -43.14
CA TYR A 348 4.23 4.55 -42.33
C TYR A 348 3.33 3.43 -41.78
N ILE A 349 2.00 3.56 -41.91
CA ILE A 349 1.06 2.56 -41.40
C ILE A 349 0.86 1.50 -42.48
N VAL A 350 1.42 0.31 -42.25
CA VAL A 350 1.27 -0.84 -43.15
C VAL A 350 0.21 -1.77 -42.60
N THR A 351 -0.67 -2.28 -43.46
CA THR A 351 -1.71 -3.23 -43.09
C THR A 351 -1.49 -4.56 -43.78
N ASN A 352 -1.86 -5.66 -43.13
CA ASN A 352 -1.84 -6.97 -43.77
C ASN A 352 -3.01 -7.08 -44.76
N PRO A 353 -2.77 -7.23 -46.08
CA PRO A 353 -3.84 -7.27 -47.08
C PRO A 353 -4.86 -8.39 -46.83
N ALA A 354 -4.42 -9.52 -46.26
CA ALA A 354 -5.28 -10.67 -45.96
C ALA A 354 -6.31 -10.39 -44.85
N ASP A 355 -6.01 -9.47 -43.93
CA ASP A 355 -6.89 -9.12 -42.81
C ASP A 355 -7.74 -7.88 -43.11
N TYR A 356 -7.26 -7.00 -44.00
CA TYR A 356 -7.82 -5.67 -44.21
C TYR A 356 -9.19 -5.70 -44.89
N ASP A 357 -9.36 -6.47 -45.96
CA ASP A 357 -10.63 -6.57 -46.70
C ASP A 357 -11.76 -7.16 -45.84
N LYS A 358 -11.42 -7.86 -44.76
CA LYS A 358 -12.38 -8.55 -43.89
C LYS A 358 -12.88 -7.71 -42.71
N TYR A 359 -12.07 -6.77 -42.22
CA TYR A 359 -12.35 -6.06 -40.96
C TYR A 359 -12.09 -4.54 -41.00
N SER A 360 -11.84 -3.94 -42.17
CA SER A 360 -11.52 -2.50 -42.29
C SER A 360 -12.58 -1.56 -41.69
N TYR A 361 -13.84 -1.98 -41.56
CA TYR A 361 -14.92 -1.18 -40.95
C TYR A 361 -14.90 -1.19 -39.41
N MET A 362 -14.15 -2.12 -38.80
CA MET A 362 -14.10 -2.28 -37.34
C MET A 362 -13.07 -1.37 -36.66
N VAL A 363 -12.14 -0.82 -37.44
CA VAL A 363 -11.10 0.08 -36.92
C VAL A 363 -11.57 1.52 -37.03
N LYS A 364 -11.84 2.17 -35.90
CA LYS A 364 -12.05 3.62 -35.88
C LYS A 364 -10.71 4.31 -36.06
N ARG A 365 -10.66 5.19 -37.06
CA ARG A 365 -9.47 5.99 -37.36
C ARG A 365 -9.81 7.44 -37.17
N ILE A 366 -9.10 8.05 -36.24
CA ILE A 366 -9.15 9.49 -36.06
C ILE A 366 -7.87 10.03 -36.71
N VAL A 367 -8.04 10.76 -37.81
CA VAL A 367 -6.93 11.42 -38.50
C VAL A 367 -6.95 12.87 -38.05
N ILE A 368 -5.84 13.29 -37.46
CA ILE A 368 -5.65 14.68 -37.04
C ILE A 368 -4.94 15.41 -38.18
N ASP A 369 -5.58 16.46 -38.70
CA ASP A 369 -4.93 17.44 -39.57
C ASP A 369 -4.15 18.40 -38.67
N GLY A 370 -2.86 18.61 -38.97
CA GLY A 370 -1.95 19.45 -38.19
C GLY A 370 -2.28 20.95 -38.18
N GLU A 371 -3.54 21.31 -38.47
CA GLU A 371 -4.13 22.62 -38.23
C GLU A 371 -5.14 22.50 -37.08
N ASN A 372 -4.65 22.59 -35.83
CA ASN A 372 -5.25 23.34 -34.71
C ASN A 372 -4.51 23.06 -33.40
#